data_AF-A0A085W8C2-F1
#
_entry.id   AF-A0A085W8C2-F1
#
_cell.length_a   1.000
_cell.length_b   1.000
_cell.length_c   1.000
_cell.angle_alpha   90.00
_cell.angle_beta   90.00
_cell.angle_gamma   90.00
#
_symmetry.space_group_name_H-M   'P 1'
#
loop_
_entity.id
_entity.type
_entity.pdbx_description
1 polymer ?
#
loop_
_entity_poly.entity_id
_entity_poly.type
_entity_poly.pdbx_seq_one_letter_code
_entity_poly.pdbx_strand_id
1 'polypeptide(L)'
;MMADGAQRVIDFLKKTFDARELRRYQSPSGSIMHVEVQIDDTVVMLSDGGGQFPAFPVWLHVYVPDVDATYRRALEAGGVSVQEPKQKDDPDRRCGVKDPAGNTWWIATQVG
;
A
#
# COMPACT_ATOMS: atom_id res chain seq x y z
N MET A 1 -8.55 4.89 -2.99
CA MET A 1 -8.29 3.93 -4.08
C MET A 1 -9.37 2.85 -4.07
N MET A 2 -9.83 2.45 -5.26
CA MET A 2 -10.76 1.32 -5.41
C MET A 2 -9.93 0.06 -5.63
N ALA A 3 -10.13 -0.97 -4.81
CA ALA A 3 -9.33 -2.20 -4.85
C ALA A 3 -10.19 -3.43 -5.15
N ASP A 4 -9.61 -4.41 -5.83
CA ASP A 4 -10.20 -5.74 -5.96
C ASP A 4 -9.90 -6.54 -4.68
N GLY A 5 -10.83 -6.49 -3.73
CA GLY A 5 -10.67 -7.03 -2.38
C GLY A 5 -9.82 -6.13 -1.49
N ALA A 6 -10.40 -5.02 -1.04
CA ALA A 6 -9.76 -3.99 -0.22
C ALA A 6 -9.16 -4.55 1.07
N GLN A 7 -9.78 -5.57 1.68
CA GLN A 7 -9.24 -6.21 2.88
C GLN A 7 -7.82 -6.76 2.67
N ARG A 8 -7.52 -7.32 1.49
CA ARG A 8 -6.17 -7.83 1.19
C ARG A 8 -5.14 -6.71 1.10
N VAL A 9 -5.54 -5.55 0.60
CA VAL A 9 -4.69 -4.34 0.61
C VAL A 9 -4.47 -3.89 2.05
N ILE A 10 -5.52 -3.79 2.87
CA ILE A 10 -5.38 -3.41 4.30
C ILE A 10 -4.39 -4.33 5.03
N ASP A 11 -4.51 -5.64 4.84
CA ASP A 11 -3.64 -6.62 5.51
C ASP A 11 -2.18 -6.50 5.03
N PHE A 12 -1.99 -6.24 3.73
CA PHE A 12 -0.68 -5.92 3.17
C PHE A 12 -0.09 -4.65 3.77
N LEU A 13 -0.88 -3.58 3.92
CA LEU A 13 -0.44 -2.31 4.50
C LEU A 13 -0.07 -2.46 5.98
N LYS A 14 -0.88 -3.19 6.76
CA LYS A 14 -0.60 -3.50 8.16
C LYS A 14 0.76 -4.19 8.32
N LYS A 15 1.03 -5.22 7.51
CA LYS A 15 2.30 -5.97 7.58
C LYS A 15 3.50 -5.19 7.04
N THR A 16 3.31 -4.42 5.98
CA THR A 16 4.39 -3.73 5.27
C THR A 16 4.80 -2.43 5.96
N PHE A 17 3.81 -1.62 6.34
CA PHE A 17 4.02 -0.24 6.80
C PHE A 17 3.65 -0.03 8.28
N ASP A 18 3.34 -1.10 9.02
CA ASP A 18 2.76 -1.01 10.37
C ASP A 18 1.49 -0.13 10.39
N ALA A 19 0.71 -0.22 9.31
CA ALA A 19 -0.41 0.68 9.10
C ALA A 19 -1.53 0.43 10.11
N ARG A 20 -2.22 1.50 10.54
CA ARG A 20 -3.33 1.43 11.48
C ARG A 20 -4.65 1.76 10.79
N GLU A 21 -5.65 0.95 11.05
CA GLU A 21 -7.00 1.26 10.61
C GLU A 21 -7.65 2.30 11.53
N LEU A 22 -8.26 3.33 10.96
CA LEU A 22 -8.89 4.41 11.71
C LEU A 22 -10.41 4.27 11.73
N ARG A 23 -11.01 4.16 10.55
CA ARG A 23 -12.46 4.18 10.37
C ARG A 23 -12.85 3.21 9.27
N ARG A 24 -13.91 2.44 9.49
CA ARG A 24 -14.42 1.44 8.53
C ARG A 24 -15.93 1.55 8.40
N TYR A 25 -16.40 1.45 7.16
CA TYR A 25 -17.80 1.28 6.81
C TYR A 25 -17.96 0.11 5.85
N GLN A 26 -18.86 -0.81 6.21
CA GLN A 26 -19.20 -1.97 5.40
C GLN A 26 -20.66 -1.93 4.98
N SER A 27 -20.94 -2.49 3.81
CA SER A 27 -22.31 -2.80 3.41
C SER A 27 -22.87 -3.94 4.28
N PRO A 28 -24.20 -4.15 4.30
CA PRO A 28 -24.79 -5.32 4.95
C PRO A 28 -24.29 -6.67 4.39
N SER A 29 -23.79 -6.69 3.15
CA SER A 29 -23.18 -7.88 2.54
C SER A 29 -21.71 -8.10 2.92
N GLY A 30 -21.12 -7.21 3.72
CA GLY A 30 -19.75 -7.31 4.22
C GLY A 30 -18.68 -6.65 3.34
N SER A 31 -19.05 -6.10 2.18
CA SER A 31 -18.11 -5.36 1.32
C SER A 31 -17.68 -4.05 1.98
N ILE A 32 -16.41 -3.70 1.85
CA ILE A 32 -15.82 -2.48 2.41
C ILE A 32 -16.20 -1.32 1.50
N MET A 33 -17.18 -0.51 1.92
CA MET A 33 -17.60 0.69 1.17
C MET A 33 -16.61 1.84 1.36
N HIS A 34 -15.97 1.91 2.52
CA HIS A 34 -14.95 2.92 2.84
C HIS A 34 -14.12 2.47 4.05
N VAL A 35 -12.81 2.64 3.97
CA VAL A 35 -11.91 2.49 5.12
C VAL A 35 -10.76 3.49 5.02
N GLU A 36 -10.38 4.04 6.16
CA GLU A 36 -9.21 4.89 6.35
C GLU A 36 -8.09 4.05 6.99
N VAL A 37 -6.95 3.99 6.31
CA VAL A 37 -5.74 3.32 6.79
C VAL A 37 -4.62 4.35 6.90
N GLN A 38 -4.12 4.53 8.11
CA GLN A 38 -3.02 5.42 8.44
C GLN A 38 -1.68 4.71 8.24
N ILE A 39 -0.78 5.33 7.49
CA ILE A 39 0.63 4.98 7.38
C ILE A 39 1.41 6.18 7.90
N ASP A 40 2.05 6.02 9.05
CA ASP A 40 2.68 7.13 9.79
C ASP A 40 1.72 8.31 10.01
N ASP A 41 1.95 9.46 9.39
CA ASP A 41 1.11 10.66 9.49
C ASP A 41 0.07 10.79 8.36
N THR A 42 0.08 9.87 7.38
CA THR A 42 -0.71 9.95 6.17
C THR A 42 -1.88 8.97 6.19
N VAL A 43 -3.06 9.40 5.71
CA VAL A 43 -4.24 8.54 5.58
C VAL A 43 -4.48 8.17 4.13
N VAL A 44 -4.51 6.86 3.86
CA VAL A 44 -4.97 6.30 2.59
C VAL A 44 -6.42 5.85 2.76
N MET A 45 -7.30 6.38 1.93
CA MET A 45 -8.70 5.94 1.84
C MET A 45 -8.83 4.84 0.79
N LEU A 46 -9.50 3.75 1.12
CA LEU A 46 -9.76 2.63 0.20
C LEU A 46 -11.15 2.02 0.37
N SER A 47 -11.60 1.31 -0.65
CA SER A 47 -12.86 0.57 -0.68
C SER A 47 -12.80 -0.55 -1.72
N ASP A 48 -13.70 -1.52 -1.62
CA ASP A 48 -13.90 -2.51 -2.66
C ASP A 48 -14.44 -1.83 -3.93
N GLY A 49 -13.86 -2.19 -5.08
CA GLY A 49 -14.38 -1.78 -6.39
C GLY A 49 -15.63 -2.57 -6.79
N GLY A 50 -16.48 -1.95 -7.60
CA GLY A 50 -17.65 -2.60 -8.18
C GLY A 50 -18.59 -1.64 -8.91
N GLY A 51 -19.44 -2.18 -9.78
CA GLY A 51 -20.47 -1.42 -10.49
C GLY A 51 -19.93 -0.16 -11.18
N GLN A 52 -20.42 1.01 -10.77
CA GLN A 52 -20.03 2.32 -11.30
C GLN A 52 -18.58 2.72 -10.96
N PHE A 53 -17.99 2.13 -9.91
CA PHE A 53 -16.64 2.46 -9.43
C PHE A 53 -15.76 1.19 -9.44
N PRO A 54 -15.34 0.71 -10.61
CA PRO A 54 -14.53 -0.49 -10.71
C PRO A 54 -13.16 -0.32 -10.03
N ALA A 55 -12.59 -1.42 -9.55
CA ALA A 55 -11.21 -1.44 -9.10
C ALA A 55 -10.26 -1.22 -10.28
N PHE A 56 -9.17 -0.49 -10.04
CA PHE A 56 -8.10 -0.33 -11.02
C PHE A 56 -6.76 -0.17 -10.31
N PRO A 57 -5.67 -0.76 -10.84
CA PRO A 57 -4.34 -0.59 -10.28
C PRO A 57 -3.92 0.88 -10.26
N VAL A 58 -3.40 1.32 -9.12
CA VAL A 58 -2.78 2.65 -8.97
C VAL A 58 -1.31 2.54 -8.60
N TRP A 59 -0.57 3.62 -8.79
CA TRP A 59 0.76 3.78 -8.25
C TRP A 59 0.73 4.79 -7.10
N LEU A 60 1.29 4.41 -5.96
CA LEU A 60 1.47 5.27 -4.81
C LEU A 60 2.96 5.42 -4.51
N HIS A 61 3.35 6.57 -3.98
CA HIS A 61 4.69 6.81 -3.48
C HIS A 61 4.63 7.12 -1.99
N VAL A 62 5.44 6.43 -1.18
CA VAL A 62 5.47 6.57 0.26
C VAL A 62 6.91 6.67 0.75
N TYR A 63 7.16 7.63 1.62
CA TYR A 63 8.43 7.72 2.33
C TYR A 63 8.37 6.92 3.62
N VAL A 64 9.45 6.21 3.92
CA VAL A 64 9.59 5.40 5.13
C VAL A 64 10.99 5.61 5.72
N PRO A 65 11.16 5.34 7.03
CA PRO A 65 12.48 5.46 7.67
C PRO A 65 13.52 4.48 7.12
N ASP A 66 13.11 3.30 6.66
CA ASP A 66 13.99 2.26 6.13
C ASP A 66 13.31 1.51 4.96
N VAL A 67 13.76 1.81 3.74
CA VAL A 67 13.28 1.20 2.50
C VAL A 67 13.65 -0.28 2.37
N ASP A 68 14.81 -0.71 2.87
CA ASP A 68 15.27 -2.10 2.76
C ASP A 68 14.48 -3.00 3.73
N ALA A 69 14.24 -2.56 4.96
CA ALA A 69 13.39 -3.27 5.91
C ALA A 69 11.92 -3.32 5.44
N THR A 70 11.40 -2.20 4.93
CA THR A 70 10.01 -2.13 4.43
C THR A 70 9.83 -2.98 3.18
N TYR A 71 10.80 -3.00 2.27
CA TYR A 71 10.78 -3.88 1.10
C TYR A 71 10.71 -5.36 1.48
N ARG A 72 11.52 -5.82 2.43
CA ARG A 72 11.47 -7.21 2.93
C ARG A 72 10.11 -7.55 3.52
N ARG A 73 9.56 -6.68 4.38
CA ARG A 73 8.20 -6.85 4.95
C ARG A 73 7.13 -6.93 3.86
N ALA A 74 7.26 -6.12 2.81
CA ALA A 74 6.33 -6.14 1.68
C ALA A 74 6.34 -7.50 0.96
N LEU A 75 7.52 -8.08 0.72
CA LEU A 75 7.63 -9.41 0.12
C LEU A 75 7.06 -10.49 1.03
N GLU A 76 7.36 -10.45 2.33
CA GLU A 76 6.80 -11.37 3.34
C GLU A 76 5.27 -11.25 3.46
N ALA A 77 4.71 -10.06 3.22
CA ALA A 77 3.28 -9.80 3.19
C ALA A 77 2.58 -10.31 1.91
N GLY A 78 3.32 -10.94 0.98
CA GLY A 78 2.81 -11.46 -0.29
C GLY A 78 2.88 -10.46 -1.44
N GLY A 79 3.63 -9.37 -1.27
CA GLY A 79 3.92 -8.43 -2.35
C GLY A 79 4.88 -9.01 -3.39
N VAL A 80 4.77 -8.52 -4.63
CA VAL A 80 5.63 -8.94 -5.75
C VAL A 80 6.62 -7.82 -6.07
N SER A 81 7.91 -8.14 -6.07
CA SER A 81 8.96 -7.18 -6.44
C SER A 81 8.74 -6.60 -7.85
N VAL A 82 8.78 -5.28 -7.95
CA VAL A 82 8.87 -4.53 -9.21
C VAL A 82 10.30 -4.02 -9.42
N GLN A 83 10.91 -3.51 -8.35
CA GLN A 83 12.30 -3.04 -8.33
C GLN A 83 12.87 -3.24 -6.93
N GLU A 84 14.05 -3.87 -6.84
CA GLU A 84 14.79 -3.96 -5.58
C GLU A 84 15.26 -2.57 -5.11
N PRO A 85 15.46 -2.37 -3.79
CA PRO A 85 15.99 -1.13 -3.24
C PRO A 85 17.30 -0.72 -3.91
N LYS A 86 17.28 0.45 -4.54
CA LYS A 86 18.44 1.03 -5.22
C LYS A 86 18.42 2.54 -5.07
N GLN A 87 19.60 3.11 -4.81
CA GLN A 87 19.84 4.54 -4.93
C GLN A 87 20.40 4.82 -6.33
N LYS A 88 19.93 5.91 -6.95
CA LYS A 88 20.42 6.41 -8.23
C LYS A 88 21.16 7.74 -8.00
N ASP A 89 21.12 8.64 -8.98
CA ASP A 89 21.80 9.94 -8.93
C ASP A 89 21.02 11.00 -8.13
N ASP A 90 20.09 10.57 -7.27
CA ASP A 90 19.22 11.42 -6.46
C ASP A 90 19.25 10.98 -4.98
N PRO A 91 18.79 11.82 -4.03
CA PRO A 91 18.98 11.57 -2.61
C PRO A 91 18.15 10.40 -2.08
N ASP A 92 17.21 9.85 -2.86
CA ASP A 92 16.38 8.76 -2.39
C ASP A 92 16.96 7.40 -2.78
N ARG A 93 16.95 6.50 -1.81
CA ARG A 93 16.97 5.07 -2.06
C ARG A 93 15.53 4.59 -2.22
N ARG A 94 15.20 3.98 -3.36
CA ARG A 94 13.82 3.58 -3.70
C ARG A 94 13.70 2.13 -4.14
N CYS A 95 12.56 1.52 -3.82
CA CYS A 95 12.13 0.22 -4.34
C CYS A 95 10.67 0.30 -4.83
N GLY A 96 10.23 -0.74 -5.53
CA GLY A 96 8.84 -0.88 -5.98
C GLY A 96 8.31 -2.27 -5.69
N VAL A 97 7.10 -2.36 -5.14
CA VAL A 97 6.40 -3.63 -4.86
C VAL A 97 4.94 -3.54 -5.29
N LYS A 98 4.41 -4.58 -5.93
CA LYS A 98 2.97 -4.73 -6.19
C LYS A 98 2.29 -5.40 -5.01
N ASP A 99 1.19 -4.84 -4.55
CA ASP A 99 0.32 -5.46 -3.54
C ASP A 99 -0.58 -6.58 -4.16
N PRO A 100 -1.28 -7.38 -3.34
CA PRO A 100 -2.14 -8.46 -3.82
C PRO A 100 -3.34 -8.04 -4.69
N ALA A 101 -3.68 -6.75 -4.74
CA ALA A 101 -4.70 -6.19 -5.62
C ALA A 101 -4.10 -5.56 -6.89
N GLY A 102 -2.78 -5.64 -7.07
CA GLY A 102 -2.05 -5.20 -8.26
C GLY A 102 -1.60 -3.74 -8.22
N ASN A 103 -1.77 -3.01 -7.12
CA ASN A 103 -1.29 -1.63 -7.01
C ASN A 103 0.21 -1.61 -6.77
N THR A 104 0.92 -0.66 -7.37
CA THR A 104 2.36 -0.50 -7.16
C THR A 104 2.62 0.51 -6.06
N TRP A 105 3.39 0.11 -5.06
CA TRP A 105 3.91 0.95 -4.00
C TRP A 105 5.38 1.24 -4.28
N TRP A 106 5.68 2.49 -4.62
CA TRP A 106 7.03 3.03 -4.66
C TRP A 106 7.40 3.50 -3.26
N ILE A 107 8.43 2.89 -2.69
CA ILE A 107 8.81 3.09 -1.29
C ILE A 107 10.19 3.72 -1.29
N ALA A 108 10.36 4.82 -0.56
CA ALA A 108 11.57 5.61 -0.57
C ALA A 108 12.05 5.96 0.84
N THR A 109 13.37 6.05 0.99
CA THR A 109 14.01 6.70 2.14
C THR A 109 14.96 7.76 1.58
N GLN A 110 14.87 8.99 2.09
CA GLN A 110 15.87 10.02 1.82
C GLN A 110 17.16 9.67 2.55
N VAL A 111 18.26 9.55 1.81
CA VAL A 111 19.58 9.24 2.33
C VAL A 111 20.33 10.56 2.47
N GLY A 112 20.39 11.09 3.70
CA GLY A 112 21.03 12.37 4.02
C GLY A 112 21.02 12.66 5.51
#